data_AF-A0A7J9GVP3-F1
#
_entry.id   AF-A0A7J9GVP3-F1
#
_cell.length_a   1.000
_cell.length_b   1.000
_cell.length_c   1.000
_cell.angle_alpha   90.00
_cell.angle_beta   90.00
_cell.angle_gamma   90.00
#
_symmetry.space_group_name_H-M   'P 1'
#
loop_
_entity.id
_entity.type
_entity.pdbx_description
1 polymer ?
#
loop_
_entity_poly.entity_id
_entity_poly.type
_entity_poly.pdbx_seq_one_letter_code
_entity_poly.pdbx_strand_id
1 'polypeptide(L)'
;MAAPQEIQVTFVSGKDLQNVNWRHGPIKPYAVVWVDPSSKLATKVDEKGDTYPTWNSTLVIPLFCPINDDTNLYVDVIHAGNEEKTKPLIGSAKLNLRDVLKDSGRYEEYEKSLKLKRPSGRPQGKVDVKVLIRGPGYHVPDQSRAIPSYGHPQRAPYGAPQPAPYVAHPSTPYGAYPPASYGALSGYGYPYAQQPLQLPQNPYYPFAQQGGYSYNAYNY
;
A
#
# COMPACT_ATOMS: atom_id res chain seq x y z
N MET A 1 -8.89 15.02 13.45
CA MET A 1 -9.63 13.82 13.03
C MET A 1 -8.60 12.86 12.45
N ALA A 2 -8.56 11.61 12.91
CA ALA A 2 -7.64 10.62 12.37
C ALA A 2 -8.02 10.33 10.91
N ALA A 3 -7.03 10.15 10.02
CA ALA A 3 -7.31 9.76 8.64
C ALA A 3 -8.14 8.47 8.61
N PRO A 4 -9.08 8.29 7.68
CA PRO A 4 -9.83 7.05 7.56
C PRO A 4 -8.87 5.89 7.26
N GLN A 5 -9.20 4.69 7.76
CA GLN A 5 -8.48 3.49 7.38
C GLN A 5 -8.85 3.12 5.95
N GLU A 6 -7.92 2.58 5.18
CA GLU A 6 -8.11 2.20 3.78
C GLU A 6 -7.52 0.82 3.55
N ILE A 7 -8.20 0.02 2.72
CA ILE A 7 -7.68 -1.24 2.22
C ILE A 7 -7.44 -1.08 0.73
N GLN A 8 -6.21 -1.28 0.30
CA GLN A 8 -5.90 -1.42 -1.12
C GLN A 8 -5.84 -2.90 -1.46
N VAL A 9 -6.60 -3.32 -2.46
CA VAL A 9 -6.65 -4.70 -2.94
C VAL A 9 -6.24 -4.69 -4.40
N THR A 10 -5.11 -5.32 -4.71
CA THR A 10 -4.62 -5.51 -6.07
C THR A 10 -4.98 -6.92 -6.53
N PHE A 11 -5.84 -7.01 -7.53
CA PHE A 11 -6.15 -8.25 -8.23
C PHE A 11 -5.09 -8.49 -9.30
N VAL A 12 -4.24 -9.51 -9.10
CA VAL A 12 -3.16 -9.83 -10.03
C VAL A 12 -3.71 -10.69 -11.17
N SER A 13 -4.14 -11.90 -10.85
CA SER A 13 -4.59 -12.89 -11.84
C SER A 13 -5.55 -13.93 -11.25
N GLY A 14 -6.34 -14.56 -12.12
CA GLY A 14 -7.08 -15.78 -11.83
C GLY A 14 -6.36 -17.00 -12.43
N LYS A 15 -6.51 -18.16 -11.79
CA LYS A 15 -5.92 -19.43 -12.27
C LYS A 15 -6.93 -20.56 -12.12
N ASP A 16 -7.01 -21.39 -13.15
CA ASP A 16 -7.90 -22.56 -13.20
C ASP A 16 -9.36 -22.20 -12.90
N LEU A 17 -9.83 -21.05 -13.39
CA LEU A 17 -11.21 -20.63 -13.16
C LEU A 17 -12.17 -21.60 -13.86
N GLN A 18 -13.26 -21.96 -13.19
CA GLN A 18 -14.27 -22.82 -13.80
C GLN A 18 -14.96 -22.07 -14.95
N ASN A 19 -14.95 -22.66 -16.16
CA ASN A 19 -15.71 -22.11 -17.28
C ASN A 19 -17.22 -22.33 -17.04
N VAL A 20 -17.90 -21.29 -16.54
CA VAL A 20 -19.36 -21.27 -16.37
C VAL A 20 -20.10 -21.08 -17.69
N ASN A 21 -19.43 -20.54 -18.70
CA ASN A 21 -19.94 -20.26 -20.03
C ASN A 21 -19.64 -21.38 -21.05
N TRP A 22 -19.34 -22.60 -20.59
CA TRP A 22 -18.80 -23.68 -21.42
C TRP A 22 -19.67 -24.09 -22.63
N ARG A 23 -20.96 -23.71 -22.65
CA ARG A 23 -21.88 -23.94 -23.78
C ARG A 23 -21.80 -22.87 -24.85
N HIS A 24 -21.35 -21.66 -24.51
CA HIS A 24 -21.36 -20.49 -25.41
C HIS A 24 -19.95 -19.94 -25.68
N GLY A 25 -18.92 -20.42 -24.96
CA GLY A 25 -17.52 -20.19 -25.29
C GLY A 25 -16.65 -19.86 -24.06
N PRO A 26 -15.65 -18.98 -24.23
CA PRO A 26 -14.79 -18.56 -23.13
C PRO A 26 -15.55 -17.69 -22.13
N ILE A 27 -15.08 -17.67 -20.89
CA ILE A 27 -15.52 -16.68 -19.90
C ILE A 27 -14.80 -15.35 -20.12
N LYS A 28 -15.47 -14.30 -19.69
CA LYS A 28 -14.96 -12.93 -19.62
C LYS A 28 -15.02 -12.46 -18.17
N PRO A 29 -14.03 -12.81 -17.34
CA PRO A 29 -14.14 -12.65 -15.91
C PRO A 29 -13.71 -11.25 -15.42
N TYR A 30 -14.38 -10.76 -14.39
CA TYR A 30 -13.98 -9.61 -13.58
C TYR A 30 -14.14 -9.96 -12.10
N ALA A 31 -13.37 -9.29 -11.24
CA ALA A 31 -13.44 -9.48 -9.80
C ALA A 31 -14.25 -8.34 -9.17
N VAL A 32 -15.06 -8.68 -8.16
CA VAL A 32 -15.81 -7.77 -7.31
C VAL A 32 -15.33 -7.95 -5.88
N VAL A 33 -15.08 -6.86 -5.19
CA VAL A 33 -14.54 -6.86 -3.82
C VAL A 33 -15.34 -5.93 -2.92
N TRP A 34 -15.55 -6.35 -1.67
CA TRP A 34 -16.20 -5.53 -0.67
C TRP A 34 -15.86 -5.97 0.76
N VAL A 35 -16.06 -5.06 1.70
CA VAL A 35 -16.13 -5.35 3.14
C VAL A 35 -17.58 -5.16 3.60
N ASP A 36 -18.16 -4.01 3.26
CA ASP A 36 -19.59 -3.73 3.40
C ASP A 36 -20.31 -4.06 2.07
N PRO A 37 -21.34 -4.92 2.08
CA PRO A 37 -22.14 -5.24 0.89
C PRO A 37 -22.74 -4.03 0.16
N SER A 38 -22.91 -2.89 0.84
CA SER A 38 -23.40 -1.63 0.25
C SER A 38 -22.38 -0.93 -0.65
N SER A 39 -21.08 -1.22 -0.48
CA SER A 39 -19.97 -0.52 -1.11
C SER A 39 -19.05 -1.50 -1.84
N LYS A 40 -19.53 -2.00 -2.99
CA LYS A 40 -18.78 -2.94 -3.84
C LYS A 40 -17.94 -2.19 -4.87
N LEU A 41 -16.73 -2.68 -5.09
CA LEU A 41 -15.83 -2.23 -6.17
C LEU A 41 -15.57 -3.39 -7.13
N ALA A 42 -15.30 -3.08 -8.39
CA ALA A 42 -15.07 -4.08 -9.42
C ALA A 42 -13.84 -3.74 -10.28
N THR A 43 -13.14 -4.77 -10.74
CA THR A 43 -12.08 -4.62 -11.75
C THR A 43 -12.69 -4.42 -13.13
N LYS A 44 -11.85 -4.07 -14.11
CA LYS A 44 -12.21 -4.22 -15.52
C LYS A 44 -12.40 -5.70 -15.87
N VAL A 45 -13.17 -5.95 -16.92
CA VAL A 45 -13.35 -7.28 -17.50
C VAL A 45 -12.09 -7.67 -18.26
N ASP A 46 -11.61 -8.89 -18.05
CA ASP A 46 -10.65 -9.51 -18.95
C ASP A 46 -11.41 -10.22 -20.06
N GLU A 47 -11.26 -9.74 -21.29
CA GLU A 47 -11.96 -10.28 -22.46
C GLU A 47 -11.24 -11.50 -23.09
N LYS A 48 -9.97 -11.71 -22.75
CA LYS A 48 -9.09 -12.66 -23.47
C LYS A 48 -8.57 -13.79 -22.60
N GLY A 49 -8.39 -13.54 -21.30
CA GLY A 49 -7.73 -14.50 -20.41
C GLY A 49 -8.54 -15.77 -20.09
N ASP A 50 -9.84 -15.81 -20.42
CA ASP A 50 -10.72 -16.97 -20.19
C ASP A 50 -10.55 -17.55 -18.77
N THR A 51 -10.05 -18.79 -18.65
CA THR A 51 -9.85 -19.48 -17.37
C THR A 51 -8.59 -19.04 -16.59
N TYR A 52 -7.75 -18.20 -17.21
CA TYR A 52 -6.51 -17.64 -16.67
C TYR A 52 -6.44 -16.11 -16.85
N PRO A 53 -7.38 -15.34 -16.26
CA PRO A 53 -7.43 -13.91 -16.48
C PRO A 53 -6.30 -13.16 -15.77
N THR A 54 -5.94 -12.01 -16.34
CA THR A 54 -4.99 -11.08 -15.74
C THR A 54 -5.64 -9.70 -15.62
N TRP A 55 -5.77 -9.20 -14.40
CA TRP A 55 -6.43 -7.90 -14.15
C TRP A 55 -5.42 -6.79 -13.86
N ASN A 56 -4.39 -7.06 -13.05
CA ASN A 56 -3.43 -6.07 -12.56
C ASN A 56 -4.10 -4.75 -12.12
N SER A 57 -5.21 -4.87 -11.38
CA SER A 57 -6.07 -3.75 -11.03
C SER A 57 -6.11 -3.56 -9.53
N THR A 58 -5.80 -2.36 -9.06
CA THR A 58 -5.87 -1.97 -7.65
C THR A 58 -7.17 -1.24 -7.34
N LEU A 59 -7.88 -1.69 -6.32
CA LEU A 59 -9.12 -1.10 -5.81
C LEU A 59 -8.90 -0.64 -4.37
N VAL A 60 -9.42 0.55 -4.01
CA VAL A 60 -9.24 1.14 -2.68
C VAL A 60 -10.59 1.21 -1.99
N ILE A 61 -10.74 0.48 -0.88
CA ILE A 61 -11.95 0.43 -0.07
C ILE A 61 -11.73 1.30 1.17
N PRO A 62 -12.51 2.38 1.36
CA PRO A 62 -12.49 3.13 2.61
C PRO A 62 -13.11 2.30 3.73
N LEU A 63 -12.47 2.32 4.90
CA LEU A 63 -12.99 1.73 6.13
C LEU A 63 -13.34 2.82 7.13
N PHE A 64 -14.62 2.85 7.50
CA PHE A 64 -15.16 3.78 8.49
C PHE A 64 -15.12 3.21 9.92
N CYS A 65 -14.91 1.89 10.06
CA CYS A 65 -14.80 1.20 11.33
C CYS A 65 -13.43 0.50 11.46
N PRO A 66 -12.88 0.37 12.68
CA PRO A 66 -11.66 -0.40 12.90
C PRO A 66 -11.82 -1.87 12.53
N ILE A 67 -10.75 -2.47 12.01
CA ILE A 67 -10.70 -3.92 11.72
C ILE A 67 -10.73 -4.72 13.03
N ASN A 68 -11.68 -5.66 13.13
CA ASN A 68 -11.84 -6.61 14.23
C ASN A 68 -11.80 -8.08 13.74
N ASP A 69 -12.02 -9.04 14.65
CA ASP A 69 -12.01 -10.48 14.34
C ASP A 69 -13.00 -10.90 13.24
N ASP A 70 -14.12 -10.19 13.12
CA ASP A 70 -15.21 -10.50 12.18
C ASP A 70 -15.12 -9.69 10.88
N THR A 71 -14.14 -8.80 10.76
CA THR A 71 -13.97 -7.97 9.57
C THR A 71 -13.35 -8.79 8.45
N ASN A 72 -14.14 -9.04 7.41
CA ASN A 72 -13.76 -9.89 6.30
C ASN A 72 -13.83 -9.14 4.98
N LEU A 73 -12.82 -9.37 4.14
CA LEU A 73 -12.82 -8.99 2.76
C LEU A 73 -13.45 -10.12 1.94
N TYR A 74 -14.49 -9.79 1.21
CA TYR A 74 -15.19 -10.71 0.31
C TYR A 74 -14.80 -10.42 -1.12
N VAL A 75 -14.63 -11.50 -1.88
CA VAL A 75 -14.24 -11.45 -3.28
C VAL A 75 -15.15 -12.38 -4.06
N ASP A 76 -15.79 -11.85 -5.10
CA ASP A 76 -16.48 -12.65 -6.12
C ASP A 76 -15.77 -12.52 -7.46
N VAL A 77 -15.66 -13.61 -8.19
CA VAL A 77 -15.24 -13.60 -9.59
C VAL A 77 -16.44 -13.93 -10.45
N ILE A 78 -16.75 -13.05 -11.41
CA ILE A 78 -18.00 -13.04 -12.15
C ILE A 78 -17.71 -12.98 -13.65
N HIS A 79 -18.47 -13.71 -14.44
CA HIS A 79 -18.50 -13.61 -15.88
C HIS A 79 -19.40 -12.45 -16.33
N ALA A 80 -18.87 -11.57 -17.19
CA ALA A 80 -19.59 -10.40 -17.71
C ALA A 80 -20.65 -10.72 -18.79
N GLY A 81 -20.78 -11.97 -19.24
CA GLY A 81 -21.74 -12.38 -20.26
C GLY A 81 -23.17 -12.53 -19.74
N ASN A 82 -24.14 -12.46 -20.66
CA ASN A 82 -25.58 -12.60 -20.39
C ASN A 82 -26.22 -13.78 -21.15
N GLU A 83 -25.41 -14.77 -21.52
CA GLU A 83 -25.85 -15.92 -22.32
C GLU A 83 -26.90 -16.75 -21.58
N GLU A 84 -27.84 -17.33 -22.35
CA GLU A 84 -28.96 -18.08 -21.80
C GLU A 84 -28.49 -19.25 -20.92
N LYS A 85 -29.09 -19.39 -19.74
CA LYS A 85 -28.79 -20.43 -18.75
C LYS A 85 -27.35 -20.41 -18.19
N THR A 86 -26.56 -19.37 -18.48
CA THR A 86 -25.26 -19.16 -17.84
C THR A 86 -25.44 -18.47 -16.50
N LYS A 87 -24.90 -19.08 -15.43
CA LYS A 87 -24.83 -18.43 -14.12
C LYS A 87 -23.54 -17.60 -14.05
N PRO A 88 -23.61 -16.28 -13.85
CA PRO A 88 -22.43 -15.43 -14.01
C PRO A 88 -21.39 -15.61 -12.90
N LEU A 89 -21.80 -16.00 -11.68
CA LEU A 89 -20.86 -16.24 -10.59
C LEU A 89 -19.99 -17.48 -10.88
N ILE A 90 -18.69 -17.26 -11.03
CA ILE A 90 -17.68 -18.31 -11.20
C ILE A 90 -17.35 -18.91 -9.83
N GLY A 91 -17.02 -18.06 -8.86
CA GLY A 91 -16.75 -18.46 -7.48
C GLY A 91 -16.49 -17.29 -6.55
N SER A 92 -16.52 -17.58 -5.25
CA SER A 92 -16.37 -16.61 -4.17
C SER A 92 -15.22 -17.00 -3.24
N ALA A 93 -14.55 -16.01 -2.66
CA ALA A 93 -13.55 -16.17 -1.62
C ALA A 93 -13.77 -15.16 -0.49
N LYS A 94 -13.21 -15.49 0.66
CA LYS A 94 -13.23 -14.68 1.87
C LYS A 94 -11.84 -14.65 2.47
N LEU A 95 -11.40 -13.48 2.92
CA LEU A 95 -10.13 -13.25 3.60
C LEU A 95 -10.40 -12.48 4.90
N ASN A 96 -9.93 -13.00 6.03
CA ASN A 96 -10.01 -12.29 7.30
C ASN A 96 -8.93 -11.19 7.32
N LEU A 97 -9.36 -9.94 7.55
CA LEU A 97 -8.45 -8.80 7.52
C LEU A 97 -7.59 -8.68 8.78
N ARG A 98 -7.99 -9.32 9.90
CA ARG A 98 -7.15 -9.43 11.08
C ARG A 98 -5.94 -10.31 10.83
N ASP A 99 -6.10 -11.40 10.08
CA ASP A 99 -4.98 -12.26 9.70
C ASP A 99 -3.98 -11.49 8.84
N VAL A 100 -4.47 -10.67 7.90
CA VAL A 100 -3.64 -9.78 7.08
C VAL A 100 -2.84 -8.80 7.95
N LEU A 101 -3.51 -8.12 8.90
CA LEU A 101 -2.85 -7.21 9.83
C LEU A 101 -1.82 -7.92 10.73
N LYS A 102 -2.08 -9.16 11.12
CA LYS A 102 -1.16 -9.94 11.96
C LYS A 102 0.08 -10.37 11.18
N ASP A 103 -0.11 -10.79 9.93
CA ASP A 103 0.96 -11.36 9.10
C ASP A 103 1.84 -10.29 8.46
N SER A 104 1.25 -9.16 8.04
CA SER A 104 1.96 -8.07 7.31
C SER A 104 1.95 -6.72 8.02
N GLY A 105 1.15 -6.54 9.08
CA GLY A 105 1.02 -5.24 9.72
C GLY A 105 0.27 -4.22 8.85
N ARG A 106 0.63 -2.95 9.04
CA ARG A 106 0.12 -1.83 8.25
C ARG A 106 1.22 -1.36 7.32
N TYR A 107 0.83 -0.84 6.16
CA TYR A 107 1.73 -0.28 5.15
C TYR A 107 2.63 -1.29 4.41
N GLU A 108 2.49 -2.60 4.67
CA GLU A 108 3.14 -3.66 3.89
C GLU A 108 2.12 -4.43 3.04
N GLU A 109 2.57 -4.94 1.89
CA GLU A 109 1.75 -5.75 1.00
C GLU A 109 1.69 -7.21 1.48
N TYR A 110 0.48 -7.70 1.69
CA TYR A 110 0.19 -9.11 1.95
C TYR A 110 -0.25 -9.80 0.67
N GLU A 111 0.55 -10.74 0.17
CA GLU A 111 0.22 -11.51 -1.02
C GLU A 111 -0.46 -12.84 -0.65
N LYS A 112 -1.54 -13.19 -1.33
CA LYS A 112 -2.24 -14.46 -1.11
C LYS A 112 -2.98 -14.97 -2.33
N SER A 113 -2.88 -16.28 -2.56
CA SER A 113 -3.76 -17.01 -3.47
C SER A 113 -5.03 -17.47 -2.74
N LEU A 114 -6.16 -16.82 -3.02
CA LEU A 114 -7.46 -17.18 -2.45
C LEU A 114 -8.13 -18.27 -3.29
N LYS A 115 -8.50 -19.38 -2.65
CA LYS A 115 -9.26 -20.45 -3.32
C LYS A 115 -10.71 -20.01 -3.49
N LEU A 116 -11.19 -20.00 -4.73
CA LEU A 116 -12.58 -19.69 -5.05
C LEU A 116 -13.45 -20.92 -4.83
N LYS A 117 -14.62 -20.71 -4.23
CA LYS A 117 -15.60 -21.76 -3.95
C LYS A 117 -16.98 -21.31 -4.39
N ARG A 118 -17.80 -22.27 -4.84
CA ARG A 118 -19.25 -22.05 -5.00
C ARG A 118 -19.94 -22.11 -3.63
N PRO A 119 -21.17 -21.60 -3.45
CA PRO A 119 -21.97 -21.86 -2.24
C PRO A 119 -22.10 -23.35 -1.87
N SER A 120 -21.96 -24.27 -2.85
CA SER A 120 -21.92 -25.72 -2.61
C SER A 120 -20.58 -26.22 -2.04
N GLY A 121 -19.58 -25.36 -1.84
CA GLY A 121 -18.23 -25.70 -1.37
C GLY A 121 -17.27 -26.21 -2.45
N ARG A 122 -17.76 -26.50 -3.67
CA ARG A 122 -16.92 -27.00 -4.78
C ARG A 122 -15.85 -25.96 -5.14
N PRO A 123 -14.57 -26.35 -5.28
CA PRO A 123 -13.50 -25.44 -5.72
C PRO A 123 -13.70 -25.01 -7.18
N GLN A 124 -13.44 -23.73 -7.46
CA GLN A 124 -13.71 -23.06 -8.74
C GLN A 124 -12.48 -22.31 -9.28
N GLY A 125 -11.29 -22.78 -8.92
CA GLY A 125 -10.02 -22.11 -9.20
C GLY A 125 -9.52 -21.26 -8.03
N LYS A 126 -8.62 -20.32 -8.35
CA LYS A 126 -8.02 -19.40 -7.37
C LYS A 126 -7.82 -18.01 -7.97
N VAL A 127 -7.76 -17.01 -7.09
CA VAL A 127 -7.41 -15.63 -7.42
C VAL A 127 -6.21 -15.19 -6.60
N ASP A 128 -5.21 -14.64 -7.27
CA ASP A 128 -4.02 -14.10 -6.64
C ASP A 128 -4.24 -12.61 -6.37
N VAL A 129 -4.14 -12.23 -5.10
CA VAL A 129 -4.35 -10.85 -4.63
C VAL A 129 -3.18 -10.35 -3.81
N LYS A 130 -2.98 -9.03 -3.83
CA LYS A 130 -2.16 -8.32 -2.85
C LYS A 130 -3.06 -7.40 -2.04
N VAL A 131 -2.87 -7.36 -0.73
CA VAL A 131 -3.67 -6.55 0.19
C VAL A 131 -2.75 -5.66 0.99
N LEU A 132 -3.03 -4.36 1.00
CA LEU A 132 -2.28 -3.37 1.76
C LEU A 132 -3.25 -2.58 2.63
N ILE A 133 -3.02 -2.60 3.95
CA ILE A 133 -3.87 -1.89 4.90
C ILE A 133 -3.15 -0.60 5.32
N ARG A 134 -3.78 0.54 5.05
CA ARG A 134 -3.33 1.87 5.44
C ARG A 134 -4.29 2.44 6.47
N GLY A 135 -3.81 3.23 7.41
CA GLY A 135 -4.67 3.87 8.39
C GLY A 135 -3.84 4.52 9.48
N PRO A 136 -4.47 5.28 10.40
CA PRO A 136 -3.76 6.05 11.41
C PRO A 136 -3.09 5.09 12.40
N GLY A 137 -1.86 4.73 12.09
CA GLY A 137 -0.90 4.10 12.99
C GLY A 137 0.38 4.89 12.85
N TYR A 138 0.91 5.36 13.98
CA TYR A 138 2.23 5.95 14.02
C TYR A 138 3.24 4.90 13.55
N HIS A 139 3.62 4.96 12.28
CA HIS A 139 4.84 4.33 11.81
C HIS A 139 5.98 5.21 12.31
N VAL A 140 6.55 4.88 13.47
CA VAL A 140 7.90 5.33 13.80
C VAL A 140 8.80 4.42 12.96
N PRO A 141 9.49 4.92 11.93
CA PRO A 141 10.56 4.13 11.31
C PRO A 141 11.53 3.76 12.43
N ASP A 142 11.88 2.49 12.57
CA ASP A 142 12.89 2.05 13.53
C ASP A 142 14.24 2.70 13.17
N GLN A 143 14.45 3.93 13.64
CA GLN A 143 15.75 4.59 13.72
C GLN A 143 16.41 4.31 15.09
N SER A 144 15.88 3.37 15.88
CA SER A 144 16.42 3.10 17.23
C SER A 144 17.58 2.10 17.24
N ARG A 145 17.94 1.53 16.08
CA ARG A 145 19.23 0.84 15.94
C ARG A 145 20.37 1.87 15.86
N ALA A 146 21.00 2.03 17.02
CA ALA A 146 22.28 2.69 17.32
C ALA A 146 22.18 4.07 17.97
N ILE A 147 21.72 4.10 19.23
CA ILE A 147 22.33 5.01 20.20
C ILE A 147 23.53 4.25 20.82
N PRO A 148 24.79 4.57 20.48
CA PRO A 148 25.91 4.07 21.27
C PRO A 148 25.80 4.66 22.68
N SER A 149 25.45 3.80 23.64
CA SER A 149 25.43 4.13 25.06
C SER A 149 26.87 4.44 25.51
N TYR A 150 27.26 5.72 25.47
CA TYR A 150 28.48 6.17 26.12
C TYR A 150 28.24 6.17 27.64
N GLY A 151 29.12 5.46 28.34
CA GLY A 151 28.98 5.06 29.73
C GLY A 151 28.67 6.20 30.69
N HIS A 152 27.59 6.03 31.45
CA HIS A 152 27.39 6.74 32.70
C HIS A 152 27.94 5.86 33.85
N PRO A 153 28.98 6.29 34.58
CA PRO A 153 29.34 5.61 35.82
C PRO A 153 28.28 5.88 36.90
N GLN A 154 27.85 4.80 37.55
CA GLN A 154 26.91 4.79 38.66
C GLN A 154 27.45 5.63 39.84
N ARG A 155 26.65 6.59 40.32
CA ARG A 155 26.91 7.33 41.57
C ARG A 155 26.59 6.45 42.77
N ALA A 156 27.58 6.20 43.62
CA ALA A 156 27.38 5.69 44.99
C ALA A 156 27.26 6.86 46.01
N PRO A 157 26.63 6.64 47.19
CA PRO A 157 26.17 7.73 48.06
C PRO A 157 27.01 7.95 49.33
N TYR A 158 27.10 9.23 49.73
CA TYR A 158 27.54 9.83 51.02
C TYR A 158 29.01 9.65 51.52
N GLY A 159 29.71 10.78 51.63
CA GLY A 159 30.94 11.00 52.41
C GLY A 159 31.30 12.50 52.45
N ALA A 160 31.64 13.02 53.63
CA ALA A 160 31.72 14.45 54.03
C ALA A 160 32.79 15.32 53.32
N PRO A 161 32.77 16.67 53.46
CA PRO A 161 33.53 17.60 52.62
C PRO A 161 34.97 17.85 53.10
N GLN A 162 35.88 18.14 52.17
CA GLN A 162 37.22 18.67 52.41
C GLN A 162 37.42 19.93 51.55
N PRO A 163 37.78 21.09 52.11
CA PRO A 163 38.05 22.29 51.32
C PRO A 163 39.55 22.52 51.10
N ALA A 164 39.86 23.12 49.94
CA ALA A 164 41.00 24.01 49.59
C ALA A 164 41.77 23.57 48.32
N PRO A 165 42.53 24.45 47.66
CA PRO A 165 42.54 25.92 47.69
C PRO A 165 42.39 26.57 46.30
N TYR A 166 42.10 27.87 46.34
CA TYR A 166 42.08 28.83 45.25
C TYR A 166 43.39 28.85 44.43
N VAL A 167 43.29 28.68 43.11
CA VAL A 167 44.36 29.10 42.19
C VAL A 167 43.71 29.82 41.00
N ALA A 168 44.20 31.03 40.76
CA ALA A 168 43.66 32.03 39.86
C ALA A 168 43.80 31.66 38.38
N HIS A 169 42.77 31.95 37.59
CA HIS A 169 42.79 31.90 36.14
C HIS A 169 43.15 33.30 35.61
N PRO A 170 44.18 33.48 34.79
CA PRO A 170 44.35 34.71 34.02
C PRO A 170 43.44 34.69 32.78
N SER A 171 42.71 35.79 32.63
CA SER A 171 41.78 36.13 31.55
C SER A 171 42.49 36.33 30.20
N THR A 172 41.97 35.68 29.15
CA THR A 172 42.34 35.97 27.75
C THR A 172 41.48 37.12 27.19
N PRO A 173 42.07 38.17 26.60
CA PRO A 173 41.32 39.25 25.97
C PRO A 173 40.95 38.96 24.50
N TYR A 174 39.88 39.62 24.09
CA TYR A 174 39.21 39.58 22.79
C TYR A 174 40.07 40.15 21.65
N GLY A 175 39.99 39.53 20.46
CA GLY A 175 40.13 40.19 19.16
C GLY A 175 41.47 40.06 18.43
N ALA A 176 41.46 39.45 17.23
CA ALA A 176 42.09 39.99 16.00
C ALA A 176 41.97 38.99 14.82
N TYR A 177 41.78 39.57 13.63
CA TYR A 177 41.60 38.99 12.30
C TYR A 177 42.69 37.99 11.85
N PRO A 178 42.37 37.02 10.97
CA PRO A 178 43.39 36.33 10.18
C PRO A 178 43.74 37.11 8.90
N PRO A 179 45.04 37.20 8.52
CA PRO A 179 45.45 37.80 7.26
C PRO A 179 45.30 36.83 6.07
N ALA A 180 44.97 37.41 4.93
CA ALA A 180 44.99 36.79 3.62
C ALA A 180 46.42 36.38 3.23
N SER A 181 46.57 35.20 2.62
CA SER A 181 47.77 34.80 1.89
C SER A 181 47.44 34.56 0.42
N TYR A 182 48.21 35.23 -0.43
CA TYR A 182 48.17 35.23 -1.89
C TYR A 182 49.17 34.20 -2.44
N GLY A 183 48.81 33.57 -3.56
CA GLY A 183 49.69 32.75 -4.43
C GLY A 183 48.88 31.59 -5.04
N ALA A 184 48.25 31.71 -6.22
CA ALA A 184 48.83 31.65 -7.58
C ALA A 184 49.70 30.39 -7.79
N LEU A 185 49.54 29.52 -8.80
CA LEU A 185 48.93 29.63 -10.14
C LEU A 185 48.83 28.20 -10.76
N SER A 186 47.99 28.07 -11.80
CA SER A 186 48.02 27.04 -12.87
C SER A 186 47.44 25.66 -12.53
N GLY A 187 46.55 25.06 -13.32
CA GLY A 187 46.03 25.36 -14.65
C GLY A 187 45.16 24.19 -15.16
N TYR A 188 44.55 24.39 -16.33
CA TYR A 188 43.71 23.48 -17.12
C TYR A 188 42.33 23.18 -16.48
N GLY A 189 41.18 23.62 -17.01
CA GLY A 189 40.79 23.83 -18.41
C GLY A 189 40.03 22.59 -18.91
N TYR A 190 38.69 22.59 -18.81
CA TYR A 190 37.71 22.34 -19.88
C TYR A 190 36.29 22.12 -19.30
N PRO A 191 35.23 22.63 -19.95
CA PRO A 191 33.91 22.77 -19.36
C PRO A 191 32.97 21.60 -19.72
N TYR A 192 32.14 21.19 -18.76
CA TYR A 192 30.95 20.39 -19.04
C TYR A 192 29.83 21.30 -19.55
N ALA A 193 29.33 20.98 -20.74
CA ALA A 193 28.18 21.60 -21.36
C ALA A 193 26.92 21.33 -20.54
N GLN A 194 26.12 22.38 -20.30
CA GLN A 194 24.77 22.26 -19.76
C GLN A 194 23.81 21.85 -20.88
N GLN A 195 23.04 20.77 -20.68
CA GLN A 195 21.85 20.47 -21.47
C GLN A 195 20.61 21.08 -20.79
N PRO A 196 19.72 21.79 -21.51
CA PRO A 196 18.45 22.21 -20.96
C PRO A 196 17.44 21.06 -20.95
N LEU A 197 16.80 20.84 -19.80
CA LEU A 197 15.65 19.96 -19.63
C LEU A 197 14.46 20.49 -20.46
N GLN A 198 14.02 19.71 -21.45
CA GLN A 198 12.75 19.91 -22.13
C GLN A 198 11.61 19.29 -21.30
N LEU A 199 10.66 20.12 -20.87
CA LEU A 199 9.39 19.70 -20.26
C LEU A 199 8.46 19.11 -21.33
N PRO A 200 7.86 17.92 -21.14
CA PRO A 200 6.80 17.47 -22.02
C PRO A 200 5.48 18.21 -21.71
N GLN A 201 4.91 18.80 -22.77
CA GLN A 201 3.58 19.40 -22.82
C GLN A 201 2.49 18.34 -22.61
N ASN A 202 1.47 18.70 -21.84
CA ASN A 202 0.32 17.87 -21.51
C ASN A 202 -0.85 18.28 -22.44
N PRO A 203 -1.39 17.40 -23.32
CA PRO A 203 -2.58 17.72 -24.09
C PRO A 203 -3.85 17.30 -23.33
N TYR A 204 -4.62 18.33 -22.99
CA TYR A 204 -6.02 18.31 -22.57
C TYR A 204 -6.92 17.60 -23.60
N TYR A 205 -7.75 16.64 -23.17
CA TYR A 205 -8.94 16.22 -23.90
C TYR A 205 -10.15 16.00 -22.97
N PRO A 206 -11.37 16.25 -23.47
CA PRO A 206 -12.52 16.67 -22.67
C PRO A 206 -13.49 15.54 -22.29
N PHE A 207 -14.27 15.88 -21.28
CA PHE A 207 -15.40 15.18 -20.67
C PHE A 207 -16.46 14.71 -21.69
N ALA A 208 -16.82 13.42 -21.63
CA ALA A 208 -18.02 12.89 -22.28
C ALA A 208 -18.87 12.15 -21.24
N GLN A 209 -20.13 12.59 -21.11
CA GLN A 209 -21.17 12.05 -20.23
C GLN A 209 -21.63 10.65 -20.67
N GLN A 210 -21.78 9.74 -19.71
CA GLN A 210 -22.77 8.65 -19.72
C GLN A 210 -23.17 8.42 -18.25
N GLY A 211 -24.44 8.47 -17.85
CA GLY A 211 -25.53 7.63 -18.34
C GLY A 211 -25.87 6.68 -17.20
N GLY A 212 -26.79 7.12 -16.32
CA GLY A 212 -27.10 6.43 -15.06
C GLY A 212 -27.83 5.10 -15.28
N TYR A 213 -27.36 4.06 -14.61
CA TYR A 213 -28.07 2.79 -14.49
C TYR A 213 -28.56 2.63 -13.05
N SER A 214 -29.88 2.60 -12.89
CA SER A 214 -30.60 2.33 -11.65
C SER A 214 -30.68 0.82 -11.43
N TYR A 215 -30.23 0.34 -10.27
CA TYR A 215 -30.44 -1.05 -9.84
C TYR A 215 -31.64 -1.11 -8.89
N ASN A 216 -32.67 -1.84 -9.33
CA ASN A 216 -33.82 -2.20 -8.51
C ASN A 216 -33.39 -3.13 -7.37
N ALA A 217 -33.76 -2.75 -6.15
CA ALA A 217 -33.64 -3.56 -4.95
C ALA A 217 -34.73 -4.64 -4.93
N TYR A 218 -34.32 -5.91 -4.76
CA TYR A 218 -35.22 -6.96 -4.27
C TYR A 218 -34.89 -7.22 -2.80
N ASN A 219 -35.88 -6.96 -1.95
CA ASN A 219 -35.94 -7.38 -0.56
C ASN A 219 -35.93 -8.92 -0.48
N TYR A 220 -35.10 -9.47 0.41
CA TYR A 220 -35.45 -10.51 1.38
C TYR A 220 -34.46 -10.48 2.54
#